data_AF-A0A2C9CCW9-F1
#
_entry.id   AF-A0A2C9CCW9-F1
#
_cell.length_a   1.000
_cell.length_b   1.000
_cell.length_c   1.000
_cell.angle_alpha   90.00
_cell.angle_beta   90.00
_cell.angle_gamma   90.00
#
_symmetry.space_group_name_H-M   'P 1'
#
loop_
_entity.id
_entity.type
_entity.pdbx_description
1 polymer ?
#
loop_
_entity_poly.entity_id
_entity_poly.type
_entity_poly.pdbx_seq_one_letter_code
_entity_poly.pdbx_strand_id
1 'polypeptide(L)'
;MAVHAKSVKIDPDVSFKTIAKRTPGFTGADLANVINESALLAARHNKNSVGMEDLEAAIDRVLAGPERKSRIMSEAEKKTVAIHESGHTLIAAMLPKTDPVHKVSIIPRGTAALGYTMQLPIEDKYLTTESELLEISVSCLGVGPPKKLF
;
A
#
# COMPACT_ATOMS: atom_id res chain seq x y z
N MET A 1 9.12 -14.91 5.53
CA MET A 1 7.68 -14.92 5.91
C MET A 1 7.17 -16.31 6.28
N ALA A 2 7.37 -17.35 5.45
CA ALA A 2 6.90 -18.73 5.71
C ALA A 2 7.36 -19.33 7.06
N VAL A 3 8.51 -18.92 7.58
CA VAL A 3 9.03 -19.39 8.89
C VAL A 3 8.24 -18.79 10.06
N HIS A 4 7.88 -17.50 9.98
CA HIS A 4 7.11 -16.79 11.01
C HIS A 4 5.60 -17.09 10.94
N ALA A 5 5.12 -17.52 9.77
CA ALA A 5 3.73 -17.93 9.54
C ALA A 5 3.32 -19.24 10.24
N LYS A 6 4.27 -20.07 10.69
CA LYS A 6 3.99 -21.40 11.27
C LYS A 6 3.20 -21.38 12.58
N SER A 7 3.26 -20.29 13.33
CA SER A 7 2.58 -20.14 14.63
C SER A 7 1.13 -19.65 14.51
N VAL A 8 0.67 -19.31 13.31
CA VAL A 8 -0.63 -18.69 13.07
C VAL A 8 -1.42 -19.51 12.04
N LYS A 9 -2.72 -19.70 12.27
CA LYS A 9 -3.61 -20.33 11.28
C LYS A 9 -3.82 -19.36 10.13
N ILE A 10 -3.31 -19.70 8.95
CA ILE A 10 -3.44 -18.89 7.73
C ILE A 10 -4.42 -19.58 6.79
N ASP A 11 -5.26 -18.78 6.15
CA ASP A 11 -6.21 -19.25 5.18
C ASP A 11 -5.50 -19.80 3.92
N PRO A 12 -5.92 -20.95 3.36
CA PRO A 12 -5.34 -21.49 2.13
C PRO A 12 -5.39 -20.53 0.93
N ASP A 13 -6.31 -19.56 0.91
CA ASP A 13 -6.42 -18.58 -0.18
C ASP A 13 -5.33 -17.48 -0.14
N VAL A 14 -4.46 -17.48 0.88
CA VAL A 14 -3.39 -16.49 1.03
C VAL A 14 -2.22 -16.74 0.05
N SER A 15 -1.97 -15.76 -0.81
CA SER A 15 -0.80 -15.74 -1.68
C SER A 15 0.40 -15.05 -1.01
N PHE A 16 1.30 -15.85 -0.44
CA PHE A 16 2.58 -15.34 0.09
C PHE A 16 3.45 -14.67 -0.98
N LYS A 17 3.30 -15.04 -2.26
CA LYS A 17 4.01 -14.40 -3.37
C LYS A 17 3.60 -12.95 -3.53
N THR A 18 2.31 -12.65 -3.43
CA THR A 18 1.79 -11.28 -3.48
C THR A 18 2.30 -10.48 -2.27
N ILE A 19 2.27 -11.06 -1.07
CA ILE A 19 2.77 -10.39 0.13
C ILE A 19 4.28 -10.10 0.06
N ALA A 20 5.07 -11.03 -0.47
CA ALA A 20 6.52 -10.83 -0.63
C ALA A 20 6.81 -9.61 -1.52
N LYS A 21 6.05 -9.44 -2.62
CA LYS A 21 6.16 -8.26 -3.49
C LYS A 21 5.78 -6.95 -2.79
N ARG A 22 4.95 -7.00 -1.75
CA ARG A 22 4.55 -5.82 -0.95
C ARG A 22 5.50 -5.49 0.19
N THR A 23 6.46 -6.36 0.48
CA THR A 23 7.40 -6.21 1.60
C THR A 23 8.87 -6.19 1.17
N PRO A 24 9.25 -5.52 0.05
CA PRO A 24 10.65 -5.39 -0.31
C PRO A 24 11.40 -4.60 0.77
N GLY A 25 12.59 -5.06 1.13
CA GLY A 25 13.41 -4.43 2.17
C GLY A 25 12.97 -4.70 3.61
N PHE A 26 11.88 -5.45 3.85
CA PHE A 26 11.48 -5.84 5.21
C PHE A 26 12.51 -6.80 5.81
N THR A 27 12.87 -6.55 7.06
CA THR A 27 13.72 -7.46 7.84
C THR A 27 12.91 -8.65 8.37
N GLY A 28 13.60 -9.67 8.91
CA GLY A 28 12.94 -10.77 9.60
C GLY A 28 12.06 -10.30 10.76
N ALA A 29 12.48 -9.25 11.47
CA ALA A 29 11.71 -8.64 12.55
C ALA A 29 10.44 -7.95 12.02
N ASP A 30 10.54 -7.22 10.91
CA ASP A 30 9.37 -6.55 10.30
C ASP A 30 8.34 -7.58 9.82
N LEU A 31 8.80 -8.67 9.20
CA LEU A 31 7.93 -9.76 8.77
C LEU A 31 7.26 -10.46 9.95
N ALA A 32 7.99 -10.67 11.06
CA ALA A 32 7.40 -11.22 12.28
C ALA A 32 6.33 -10.27 12.85
N ASN A 33 6.58 -8.96 12.81
CA ASN A 33 5.62 -7.96 13.26
C ASN A 33 4.35 -7.93 12.38
N VAL A 34 4.50 -8.04 11.04
CA VAL A 34 3.36 -8.15 10.12
C VAL A 34 2.49 -9.38 10.45
N ILE A 35 3.11 -10.53 10.70
CA ILE A 35 2.36 -11.74 11.08
C ILE A 35 1.59 -11.52 12.38
N ASN A 36 2.22 -10.92 13.39
CA ASN A 36 1.57 -10.65 14.67
C ASN A 36 0.38 -9.68 14.52
N GLU A 37 0.57 -8.57 13.80
CA GLU A 37 -0.50 -7.59 13.53
C GLU A 37 -1.64 -8.23 12.72
N SER A 38 -1.34 -9.10 11.76
CA SER A 38 -2.38 -9.80 10.99
C SER A 38 -3.21 -10.76 11.85
N ALA A 39 -2.59 -11.45 12.80
CA ALA A 39 -3.29 -12.31 13.75
C ALA A 39 -4.19 -11.51 14.71
N LEU A 40 -3.71 -10.35 15.18
CA LEU A 40 -4.50 -9.44 16.02
C LEU A 40 -5.69 -8.87 15.26
N LEU A 41 -5.53 -8.53 13.98
CA LEU A 41 -6.62 -8.06 13.12
C LEU A 41 -7.67 -9.15 12.91
N ALA A 42 -7.23 -10.36 12.54
CA ALA A 42 -8.14 -11.50 12.37
C ALA A 42 -8.93 -11.79 13.66
N ALA A 43 -8.25 -11.80 14.81
CA ALA A 43 -8.89 -11.99 16.12
C ALA A 43 -9.91 -10.90 16.46
N ARG A 44 -9.62 -9.62 16.16
CA ARG A 44 -10.57 -8.51 16.34
C ARG A 44 -11.83 -8.67 15.51
N HIS A 45 -11.72 -9.31 14.35
CA HIS A 45 -12.84 -9.61 13.47
C HIS A 45 -13.50 -10.97 13.79
N ASN A 46 -13.12 -11.63 14.90
CA ASN A 46 -13.58 -12.97 15.27
C ASN A 46 -13.37 -14.02 14.17
N LYS A 47 -12.34 -13.85 13.34
CA LYS A 47 -11.95 -14.84 12.32
C LYS A 47 -11.13 -15.96 12.95
N ASN A 48 -11.29 -17.18 12.44
CA ASN A 48 -10.56 -18.38 12.92
C ASN A 48 -9.19 -18.58 12.22
N SER A 49 -8.97 -17.86 11.13
CA SER A 49 -7.76 -17.87 10.31
C SER A 49 -7.43 -16.45 9.86
N VAL A 50 -6.14 -16.19 9.60
CA VAL A 50 -5.65 -14.96 8.98
C VAL A 50 -5.85 -15.07 7.47
N GLY A 51 -6.66 -14.18 6.92
CA GLY A 51 -6.89 -14.07 5.48
C GLY A 51 -5.95 -13.08 4.80
N MET A 52 -6.11 -12.94 3.48
CA MET A 52 -5.31 -12.02 2.67
C MET A 52 -5.50 -10.56 3.11
N GLU A 53 -6.74 -10.15 3.37
CA GLU A 53 -7.09 -8.80 3.82
C GLU A 53 -6.39 -8.42 5.13
N ASP A 54 -6.28 -9.37 6.08
CA ASP A 54 -5.69 -9.14 7.39
C ASP A 54 -4.16 -8.94 7.26
N LEU A 55 -3.52 -9.70 6.37
CA LEU A 55 -2.11 -9.53 6.03
C LEU A 55 -1.84 -8.21 5.31
N GLU A 56 -2.68 -7.88 4.32
CA GLU A 56 -2.56 -6.61 3.61
C GLU A 56 -2.73 -5.41 4.54
N ALA A 57 -3.71 -5.46 5.45
CA ALA A 57 -3.94 -4.43 6.44
C ALA A 57 -2.80 -4.33 7.47
N ALA A 58 -2.20 -5.47 7.85
CA ALA A 58 -1.03 -5.50 8.72
C ALA A 58 0.19 -4.85 8.07
N ILE A 59 0.43 -5.11 6.78
CA ILE A 59 1.51 -4.45 6.01
C ILE A 59 1.29 -2.95 5.96
N ASP A 60 0.06 -2.50 5.63
CA ASP A 60 -0.27 -1.08 5.61
C ASP A 60 -0.02 -0.42 6.98
N ARG A 61 -0.28 -1.16 8.07
CA ARG A 61 -0.08 -0.69 9.44
C ARG A 61 1.39 -0.61 9.82
N VAL A 62 2.21 -1.58 9.41
CA VAL A 62 3.66 -1.57 9.65
C VAL A 62 4.35 -0.49 8.81
N LEU A 63 3.94 -0.32 7.55
CA LEU A 63 4.54 0.64 6.61
C LEU A 63 4.11 2.08 6.88
N ALA A 64 2.80 2.33 6.92
CA ALA A 64 2.23 3.68 6.99
C ALA A 64 1.70 4.06 8.38
N GLY A 65 1.75 3.13 9.34
CA GLY A 65 1.19 3.33 10.67
C GLY A 65 -0.31 3.04 10.77
N PRO A 66 -0.87 3.17 11.99
CA PRO A 66 -2.28 2.91 12.23
C PRO A 66 -3.17 3.92 11.49
N GLU A 67 -4.35 3.44 11.09
CA GLU A 67 -5.42 4.29 10.56
C GLU A 67 -5.86 5.33 11.59
N ARG A 68 -5.94 6.60 11.17
CA ARG A 68 -6.36 7.71 12.04
C ARG A 68 -7.88 7.91 11.99
N LYS A 69 -8.61 7.06 12.70
CA LYS A 69 -10.08 7.17 12.83
C LYS A 69 -10.55 8.48 13.49
N SER A 70 -9.71 9.11 14.31
CA SER A 70 -10.02 10.38 14.99
C SER A 70 -9.85 11.62 14.10
N ARG A 71 -9.14 11.51 12.98
CA ARG A 71 -8.92 12.65 12.08
C ARG A 71 -10.07 12.71 11.07
N ILE A 72 -11.10 13.46 11.43
CA ILE A 72 -12.22 13.75 10.54
C ILE A 72 -11.73 14.77 9.51
N MET A 73 -11.54 14.33 8.26
CA MET A 73 -11.30 15.22 7.13
C MET A 73 -12.62 15.86 6.69
N SER A 74 -12.59 17.15 6.39
CA SER A 74 -13.72 17.83 5.75
C SER A 74 -13.96 17.24 4.35
N GLU A 75 -15.18 17.39 3.83
CA GLU A 75 -15.51 16.93 2.47
C GLU A 75 -14.65 17.60 1.40
N ALA A 76 -14.27 18.86 1.60
CA ALA A 76 -13.34 19.57 0.72
C ALA A 76 -11.94 18.96 0.73
N GLU A 77 -11.40 18.60 1.90
CA GLU A 77 -10.11 17.92 2.03
C GLU A 77 -10.17 16.52 1.41
N LYS A 78 -11.22 15.73 1.68
CA LYS A 78 -11.41 14.41 1.08
C LYS A 78 -11.43 14.49 -0.44
N LYS A 79 -12.17 15.46 -1.01
CA LYS A 79 -12.21 15.67 -2.47
C LYS A 79 -10.83 16.05 -3.02
N THR A 80 -10.10 16.90 -2.32
CA THR A 80 -8.75 17.31 -2.72
C THR A 80 -7.80 16.11 -2.76
N VAL A 81 -7.80 15.29 -1.70
CA VAL A 81 -6.98 14.07 -1.63
C VAL A 81 -7.43 13.04 -2.67
N ALA A 82 -8.73 12.86 -2.88
CA ALA A 82 -9.25 11.95 -3.89
C ALA A 82 -8.78 12.35 -5.30
N ILE A 83 -8.82 13.64 -5.64
CA ILE A 83 -8.29 14.14 -6.91
C ILE A 83 -6.78 13.92 -7.00
N HIS A 84 -6.05 14.16 -5.91
CA HIS A 84 -4.60 13.98 -5.86
C HIS A 84 -4.20 12.52 -6.12
N GLU A 85 -4.76 11.58 -5.37
CA GLU A 85 -4.47 10.15 -5.53
C GLU A 85 -4.98 9.59 -6.86
N SER A 86 -6.11 10.09 -7.37
CA SER A 86 -6.61 9.72 -8.71
C SER A 86 -5.66 10.17 -9.81
N GLY A 87 -5.01 11.34 -9.64
CA GLY A 87 -3.98 11.82 -10.55
C GLY A 87 -2.78 10.87 -10.60
N HIS A 88 -2.26 10.48 -9.43
CA HIS A 88 -1.16 9.51 -9.33
C HIS A 88 -1.54 8.18 -9.97
N THR A 89 -2.75 7.70 -9.66
CA THR A 89 -3.26 6.42 -10.19
C THR A 89 -3.39 6.45 -11.71
N LEU A 90 -3.97 7.51 -12.28
CA LEU A 90 -4.17 7.62 -13.72
C LEU A 90 -2.84 7.71 -14.47
N ILE A 91 -1.92 8.55 -14.01
CA ILE A 91 -0.60 8.71 -14.64
C ILE A 91 0.16 7.38 -14.61
N ALA A 92 0.21 6.71 -13.45
CA ALA A 92 0.87 5.41 -13.30
C ALA A 92 0.22 4.30 -14.15
N ALA A 93 -1.09 4.38 -14.40
CA ALA A 93 -1.78 3.42 -15.26
C ALA A 93 -1.53 3.68 -16.76
N MET A 94 -1.22 4.91 -17.15
CA MET A 94 -0.99 5.29 -18.55
C MET A 94 0.46 5.17 -18.99
N LEU A 95 1.41 5.27 -18.07
CA LEU A 95 2.84 5.18 -18.36
C LEU A 95 3.27 3.70 -18.49
N PRO A 96 3.87 3.30 -19.62
CA PRO A 96 4.15 1.89 -19.90
C PRO A 96 5.32 1.32 -19.09
N LYS A 97 6.18 2.16 -18.50
CA LYS A 97 7.36 1.72 -17.75
C LYS A 97 7.24 1.94 -16.25
N THR A 98 6.08 2.37 -15.76
CA THR A 98 5.78 2.40 -14.32
C THR A 98 5.23 1.06 -13.84
N ASP A 99 5.46 0.75 -12.57
CA ASP A 99 4.92 -0.44 -11.97
C ASP A 99 3.38 -0.33 -11.86
N PRO A 100 2.65 -1.45 -12.01
CA PRO A 100 1.19 -1.44 -11.99
C PRO A 100 0.67 -0.98 -10.64
N VAL A 101 -0.39 -0.16 -10.68
CA VAL A 101 -1.10 0.26 -9.48
C VAL A 101 -1.76 -0.95 -8.83
N HIS A 102 -1.40 -1.19 -7.57
CA HIS A 102 -1.96 -2.27 -6.77
C HIS A 102 -3.07 -1.80 -5.86
N LYS A 103 -2.92 -0.62 -5.24
CA LYS A 103 -3.89 -0.08 -4.28
C LYS A 103 -3.86 1.44 -4.24
N VAL A 104 -5.04 2.04 -4.16
CA VAL A 104 -5.23 3.47 -3.91
C VAL A 104 -6.11 3.67 -2.69
N SER A 105 -5.77 4.64 -1.84
CA SER A 105 -6.52 4.93 -0.62
C SER A 105 -6.48 6.41 -0.29
N ILE A 106 -7.64 6.97 0.05
CA ILE A 106 -7.78 8.33 0.60
C ILE A 106 -7.89 8.33 2.13
N ILE A 107 -7.70 7.16 2.76
CA ILE A 107 -7.81 6.99 4.20
C ILE A 107 -6.48 7.43 4.84
N PRO A 108 -6.49 8.39 5.76
CA PRO A 108 -5.28 8.91 6.38
C PRO A 108 -4.63 7.87 7.31
N ARG A 109 -3.32 7.71 7.19
CA ARG A 109 -2.51 6.79 8.00
C ARG A 109 -1.27 7.50 8.54
N GLY A 110 -0.89 7.15 9.77
CA GLY A 110 0.31 7.69 10.41
C GLY A 110 0.26 9.23 10.57
N THR A 111 1.43 9.85 10.66
CA THR A 111 1.56 11.30 10.92
C THR A 111 1.46 12.18 9.68
N ALA A 112 1.77 11.66 8.47
CA ALA A 112 1.98 12.48 7.28
C ALA A 112 1.20 12.07 6.02
N ALA A 113 0.63 10.86 5.94
CA ALA A 113 -0.08 10.40 4.74
C ALA A 113 -1.57 10.72 4.84
N LEU A 114 -2.05 11.67 4.01
CA LEU A 114 -3.47 11.98 3.86
C LEU A 114 -4.17 11.03 2.86
N GLY A 115 -3.40 10.44 1.97
CA GLY A 115 -3.77 9.39 1.01
C GLY A 115 -2.49 8.72 0.51
N TYR A 116 -2.63 7.65 -0.27
CA TYR A 116 -1.51 7.04 -0.98
C TYR A 116 -1.96 6.20 -2.18
N THR A 117 -1.09 6.16 -3.19
CA THR A 117 -1.16 5.26 -4.34
C THR A 117 0.04 4.32 -4.30
N MET A 118 -0.20 3.02 -4.22
CA MET A 118 0.81 1.97 -4.11
C MET A 118 0.95 1.23 -5.43
N GLN A 119 2.16 1.23 -5.98
CA GLN A 119 2.55 0.44 -7.14
C GLN A 119 3.31 -0.80 -6.67
N LEU A 120 3.19 -1.92 -7.40
CA LEU A 120 3.94 -3.14 -7.08
C LEU A 120 4.86 -3.59 -8.22
N PRO A 121 6.16 -3.78 -7.94
CA PRO A 121 7.09 -4.31 -8.92
C PRO A 121 6.67 -5.66 -9.49
N ILE A 122 6.69 -5.77 -10.81
CA ILE A 122 6.49 -7.04 -11.50
C ILE A 122 7.76 -7.89 -11.38
N GLU A 123 8.92 -7.25 -11.48
CA GLU A 123 10.25 -7.86 -11.53
C GLU A 123 11.21 -7.10 -10.61
N ASP A 124 12.17 -7.81 -10.03
CA ASP A 124 13.26 -7.21 -9.25
C ASP A 124 14.30 -6.62 -10.21
N LYS A 125 14.38 -5.30 -10.29
CA LYS A 125 15.34 -4.58 -11.13
C LYS A 125 16.56 -4.14 -10.32
N TYR A 126 17.76 -4.40 -10.84
CA TYR A 126 19.02 -3.91 -10.28
C TYR A 126 19.48 -2.57 -10.87
N LEU A 127 18.94 -2.21 -12.04
CA LEU A 127 19.27 -1.00 -12.79
C LEU A 127 17.98 -0.36 -13.28
N THR A 128 17.93 0.97 -13.23
CA THR A 128 16.81 1.77 -13.73
C THR A 128 17.30 2.63 -14.88
N THR A 129 16.63 2.58 -16.02
CA THR A 129 16.96 3.40 -17.20
C THR A 129 16.55 4.86 -16.99
N GLU A 130 17.16 5.78 -17.73
CA GLU A 130 16.79 7.21 -17.69
C GLU A 130 15.30 7.42 -18.03
N SER A 131 14.78 6.71 -19.05
CA SER A 131 13.37 6.81 -19.40
C SER A 131 12.44 6.33 -18.30
N GLU A 132 12.78 5.24 -17.61
CA GLU A 132 12.01 4.77 -16.45
C GLU A 132 12.04 5.79 -15.30
N LEU A 133 13.21 6.37 -15.00
CA LEU A 133 13.33 7.42 -13.99
C LEU A 133 12.49 8.66 -14.31
N LEU A 134 12.43 9.04 -15.59
CA LEU A 134 11.58 10.14 -16.05
C LEU A 134 10.10 9.81 -15.85
N GLU A 135 9.66 8.61 -16.24
CA GLU A 135 8.27 8.18 -16.05
C GLU A 135 7.89 8.08 -14.56
N ILE A 136 8.78 7.57 -13.71
CA ILE A 136 8.61 7.57 -12.24
C ILE A 136 8.50 9.00 -11.72
N SER A 137 9.37 9.91 -12.19
CA SER A 137 9.33 11.32 -11.80
C SER A 137 8.01 11.99 -12.19
N VAL A 138 7.51 11.71 -13.40
CA VAL A 138 6.19 12.18 -13.87
C VAL A 138 5.07 11.58 -13.02
N SER A 139 5.14 10.29 -12.66
CA SER A 139 4.15 9.67 -11.77
C SER A 139 4.15 10.30 -10.37
N CYS A 140 5.30 10.71 -9.84
CA CYS A 140 5.42 11.33 -8.52
C CYS A 140 5.07 12.83 -8.51
N LEU A 141 5.30 13.56 -9.61
CA LEU A 141 5.16 15.02 -9.66
C LEU A 141 3.97 15.50 -10.49
N GLY A 142 3.42 14.64 -11.35
CA GLY A 142 2.40 15.00 -12.33
C GLY A 142 1.04 15.36 -11.73
N VAL A 143 0.93 15.33 -10.40
CA VAL A 143 -0.28 15.74 -9.67
C VAL A 143 -0.07 17.14 -9.11
N GLY A 144 -0.31 18.14 -9.96
CA GLY A 144 -0.37 19.54 -9.55
C GLY A 144 -1.58 19.85 -8.66
N PRO A 145 -1.59 20.98 -7.95
CA PRO A 145 -2.76 21.43 -7.19
C PRO A 145 -3.99 21.50 -8.09
N PRO A 146 -5.20 21.23 -7.57
CA PRO A 146 -6.43 21.17 -8.36
C PRO A 146 -6.70 22.53 -9.03
N LYS A 147 -6.19 22.72 -10.25
CA LYS A 147 -6.54 23.85 -11.11
C LYS A 147 -7.42 23.33 -12.23
N LYS A 148 -8.74 23.45 -12.01
CA LYS A 148 -9.80 23.52 -13.03
C LYS A 148 -9.71 22.49 -14.18
N LEU A 149 -9.48 21.22 -13.87
CA LEU A 149 -9.68 20.12 -14.83
C LEU A 149 -10.97 19.32 -14.56
N PHE A 150 -11.75 19.72 -13.56
CA PHE A 150 -13.11 19.27 -13.28
C PHE A 150 -13.99 20.47 -12.91
#